data_AF-A0A8X6TLC6-F1
#
_entry.id   AF-A0A8X6TLC6-F1
#
_cell.length_a   1.000
_cell.length_b   1.000
_cell.length_c   1.000
_cell.angle_alpha   90.00
_cell.angle_beta   90.00
_cell.angle_gamma   90.00
#
_symmetry.space_group_name_H-M   'P 1'
#
loop_
_entity.id
_entity.type
_entity.pdbx_description
1 polymer ?
#
loop_
_entity_poly.entity_id
_entity_poly.type
_entity_poly.pdbx_seq_one_letter_code
_entity_poly.pdbx_strand_id
1 'polypeptide(L)'
;MSRYRILFIEEINARSQLKPFTVRFIGKLRNYLAENNVGILVDTDVARPISVRVDFQNIVDIPMIIGSYYQIIGEALCEHVEPVIIRAAFVKNVDGIDMNMYKEAVRSRREYLFEFHLLSFSPPR
;
A
#
# COMPACT_ATOMS: atom_id res chain seq x y z
N MET A 1 -15.10 -6.40 -9.23
CA MET A 1 -14.02 -5.81 -8.40
C MET A 1 -12.68 -6.23 -8.99
N SER A 2 -11.85 -5.29 -9.42
CA SER A 2 -10.47 -5.58 -9.84
C SER A 2 -9.69 -6.24 -8.69
N ARG A 3 -8.89 -7.27 -9.01
CA ARG A 3 -8.06 -7.98 -8.03
C ARG A 3 -6.95 -7.03 -7.55
N TYR A 4 -6.98 -6.63 -6.27
CA TYR A 4 -5.91 -5.84 -5.68
C TYR A 4 -4.67 -6.70 -5.38
N ARG A 5 -3.48 -6.08 -5.41
CA ARG A 5 -2.22 -6.69 -4.95
C ARG A 5 -1.86 -6.14 -3.58
N ILE A 6 -1.40 -6.99 -2.66
CA ILE A 6 -0.84 -6.54 -1.38
C ILE A 6 0.62 -6.16 -1.64
N LEU A 7 0.97 -4.89 -1.49
CA LEU A 7 2.31 -4.35 -1.73
C LEU A 7 2.83 -3.56 -0.52
N PHE A 8 4.15 -3.49 -0.39
CA PHE A 8 4.83 -2.53 0.49
C PHE A 8 5.03 -1.20 -0.24
N ILE A 9 5.26 -0.11 0.50
CA ILE A 9 5.38 1.24 -0.08
C ILE A 9 6.54 1.32 -1.08
N GLU A 10 7.67 0.68 -0.78
CA GLU A 10 8.80 0.57 -1.70
C GLU A 10 8.44 -0.09 -3.04
N GLU A 11 7.59 -1.12 -2.98
CA GLU A 11 7.15 -1.89 -4.14
C GLU A 11 6.12 -1.14 -4.98
N ILE A 12 5.39 -0.20 -4.38
CA ILE A 12 4.47 0.71 -5.08
C ILE A 12 5.30 1.70 -5.90
N ASN A 13 6.29 2.35 -5.28
CA ASN A 13 7.12 3.34 -5.96
C ASN A 13 7.95 2.73 -7.09
N ALA A 14 8.45 1.50 -6.92
CA ALA A 14 9.13 0.76 -7.99
C ALA A 14 8.24 0.48 -9.23
N ARG A 15 6.92 0.70 -9.13
CA ARG A 15 5.94 0.47 -10.19
C ARG A 15 5.35 1.77 -10.76
N SER A 16 5.96 2.92 -10.46
CA SER A 16 5.50 4.26 -10.88
C SER A 16 5.34 4.43 -12.39
N GLN A 17 6.00 3.60 -13.20
CA GLN A 17 5.98 3.64 -14.67
C GLN A 17 5.02 2.62 -15.31
N LEU A 18 4.26 1.87 -14.51
CA LEU A 18 3.31 0.87 -15.02
C LEU A 18 1.93 1.50 -15.31
N LYS A 19 1.04 0.72 -15.94
CA LYS A 19 -0.38 1.08 -16.02
C LYS A 19 -0.99 1.21 -14.61
N PRO A 20 -2.05 2.01 -14.42
CA PRO A 20 -2.76 2.09 -13.16
C PRO A 20 -3.12 0.71 -12.61
N PHE A 21 -2.93 0.52 -11.31
CA PHE A 21 -3.17 -0.76 -10.64
C PHE A 21 -3.82 -0.57 -9.27
N THR A 22 -4.68 -1.52 -8.89
CA THR A 22 -5.28 -1.52 -7.56
C THR A 22 -4.34 -2.17 -6.53
N VAL A 23 -4.07 -1.46 -5.44
CA VAL A 23 -3.15 -1.88 -4.39
C VAL A 23 -3.83 -1.89 -3.03
N ARG A 24 -3.40 -2.82 -2.18
CA ARG A 24 -3.61 -2.82 -0.74
C ARG A 24 -2.27 -2.70 -0.03
N PHE A 25 -2.11 -1.77 0.91
CA PHE A 25 -0.89 -1.62 1.69
C PHE A 25 -1.20 -1.08 3.09
N ILE A 26 -0.20 -1.10 3.96
CA ILE A 26 -0.23 -0.47 5.29
C ILE A 26 0.90 0.56 5.33
N GLY A 27 0.62 1.72 5.90
CA GLY A 27 1.63 2.75 6.14
C GLY A 27 1.28 3.61 7.33
N LYS A 28 2.28 4.26 7.90
CA LYS A 28 2.13 5.27 8.94
C LYS A 28 1.91 6.63 8.32
N LEU A 29 0.89 7.36 8.76
CA LEU A 29 0.62 8.71 8.31
C LEU A 29 1.65 9.67 8.91
N ARG A 30 2.56 10.19 8.07
CA ARG A 30 3.62 11.10 8.52
C ARG A 30 3.21 12.57 8.42
N ASN A 31 2.45 12.91 7.38
CA ASN A 31 1.97 14.27 7.15
C ASN A 31 0.59 14.22 6.49
N TYR A 32 -0.23 15.25 6.69
CA TYR A 32 -1.57 15.35 6.13
C TYR A 32 -1.91 16.80 5.80
N LEU A 33 -2.20 17.05 4.52
CA LEU A 33 -2.63 18.33 3.98
C LEU A 33 -4.15 18.35 3.90
N ALA A 34 -4.79 18.94 4.92
CA ALA A 34 -6.23 18.98 5.05
C ALA A 34 -6.92 19.73 3.89
N GLU A 35 -6.27 20.75 3.33
CA GLU A 35 -6.78 21.56 2.20
C GLU A 35 -7.18 20.72 0.98
N ASN A 36 -6.38 19.71 0.65
CA ASN A 36 -6.57 18.87 -0.54
C ASN A 36 -6.92 17.43 -0.18
N ASN A 37 -7.08 17.14 1.12
CA ASN A 37 -7.29 15.81 1.68
C ASN A 37 -6.20 14.80 1.23
N VAL A 38 -4.93 15.22 1.27
CA VAL A 38 -3.79 14.39 0.84
C VAL A 38 -2.88 14.05 2.01
N GLY A 39 -2.60 12.78 2.23
CA GLY A 39 -1.62 12.32 3.22
C GLY A 39 -0.33 11.79 2.60
N ILE A 40 0.74 11.83 3.38
CA ILE A 40 2.03 11.21 3.08
C ILE A 40 2.20 10.03 4.03
N LEU A 41 2.28 8.83 3.46
CA LEU A 41 2.45 7.60 4.21
C LEU A 41 3.85 7.02 4.03
N VAL A 42 4.39 6.48 5.12
CA VAL A 42 5.73 5.89 5.19
C VAL A 42 5.68 4.50 5.82
N ASP A 43 6.63 3.63 5.49
CA ASP A 43 6.70 2.29 6.07
C ASP A 43 7.54 2.27 7.36
N THR A 44 8.50 3.20 7.50
CA THR A 44 9.40 3.32 8.65
C THR A 44 9.61 4.78 9.05
N ASP A 45 9.94 5.01 10.33
CA ASP A 45 10.22 6.34 10.88
C ASP A 45 11.69 6.77 10.73
N VAL A 46 12.34 6.42 9.62
CA VAL A 46 13.72 6.86 9.36
C VAL A 46 13.75 8.32 8.85
N ALA A 47 14.94 8.94 8.88
CA ALA A 47 15.10 10.34 8.50
C ALA A 47 14.66 10.63 7.05
N ARG A 48 14.91 9.68 6.12
CA ARG A 48 14.47 9.73 4.71
C ARG A 48 13.76 8.43 4.33
N PRO A 49 12.48 8.26 4.70
CA PRO A 49 11.77 7.05 4.38
C PRO A 49 11.25 7.10 2.96
N ILE A 50 11.08 5.92 2.38
CA ILE A 50 10.31 5.79 1.15
C ILE A 50 8.85 6.08 1.49
N SER A 51 8.26 7.04 0.78
CA SER A 51 6.91 7.51 1.04
C SER A 51 6.02 7.38 -0.19
N VAL A 52 4.72 7.33 0.03
CA VAL A 52 3.70 7.43 -1.02
C VAL A 52 2.70 8.53 -0.67
N ARG A 53 2.20 9.24 -1.68
CA ARG A 53 1.11 10.21 -1.51
C ARG A 53 -0.22 9.48 -1.65
N VAL A 54 -1.16 9.79 -0.77
CA VAL A 54 -2.51 9.22 -0.82
C VAL A 54 -3.51 10.37 -0.84
N ASP A 55 -4.32 10.36 -1.88
CA ASP A 55 -5.51 11.19 -2.02
C ASP A 55 -6.68 10.50 -1.30
N PHE A 56 -7.17 11.14 -0.25
CA PHE A 56 -8.26 10.69 0.59
C PHE A 56 -9.59 11.38 0.26
N GLN A 57 -9.73 12.10 -0.86
CA GLN A 57 -10.96 12.84 -1.22
C GLN A 57 -12.23 11.98 -1.21
N ASN A 58 -12.12 10.67 -1.50
CA ASN A 58 -13.25 9.74 -1.46
C ASN A 58 -13.52 9.13 -0.08
N ILE A 59 -12.73 9.48 0.93
CA ILE A 59 -12.90 9.00 2.30
C ILE A 59 -13.65 10.05 3.09
N VAL A 60 -14.77 9.64 3.70
CA VAL A 60 -15.64 10.48 4.53
C VAL A 60 -15.63 9.94 5.96
N ASP A 61 -15.77 10.84 6.94
CA ASP A 61 -15.97 10.54 8.36
C ASP A 61 -14.84 9.74 9.06
N ILE A 62 -13.61 9.78 8.55
CA ILE A 62 -12.44 9.16 9.20
C ILE A 62 -11.42 10.25 9.54
N PRO A 63 -11.16 10.54 10.84
CA PRO A 63 -10.15 11.50 11.23
C PRO A 63 -8.75 10.97 10.92
N MET A 64 -7.96 11.77 10.20
CA MET A 64 -6.59 11.43 9.81
C MET A 64 -5.62 11.85 10.92
N ILE A 65 -5.22 10.89 11.75
CA ILE A 65 -4.30 11.09 12.88
C ILE A 65 -2.85 10.86 12.44
N ILE A 66 -2.03 11.91 12.51
CA ILE A 66 -0.59 11.83 12.24
C ILE A 66 0.06 10.90 13.27
N GLY A 67 0.92 10.00 12.79
CA GLY A 67 1.58 8.99 13.60
C GLY A 67 0.84 7.65 13.68
N SER A 68 -0.42 7.59 13.25
CA SER A 68 -1.19 6.35 13.20
C SER A 68 -0.91 5.54 11.93
N TYR A 69 -1.08 4.23 12.03
CA TYR A 69 -1.03 3.29 10.91
C TYR A 69 -2.40 3.13 10.27
N TYR A 70 -2.41 3.12 8.94
CA TYR A 70 -3.61 2.92 8.14
C TYR A 70 -3.39 1.81 7.12
N GLN A 71 -4.37 0.92 7.02
CA GLN A 71 -4.50 0.04 5.88
C GLN A 71 -5.33 0.73 4.81
N ILE A 72 -4.80 0.78 3.59
CA ILE A 72 -5.41 1.46 2.46
C ILE A 72 -5.64 0.46 1.33
N ILE A 73 -6.78 0.58 0.66
CA ILE A 73 -7.01 0.00 -0.66
C ILE A 73 -7.32 1.15 -1.61
N GLY A 74 -6.61 1.21 -2.73
CA GLY A 74 -6.76 2.31 -3.68
C GLY A 74 -6.18 2.00 -5.04
N GLU A 75 -6.39 2.92 -5.97
CA GLU A 75 -5.81 2.87 -7.31
C GLU A 75 -4.53 3.71 -7.35
N ALA A 76 -3.43 3.11 -7.77
CA ALA A 76 -2.17 3.80 -8.01
C ALA A 76 -2.22 4.49 -9.38
N LEU A 77 -2.23 5.82 -9.36
CA LEU A 77 -2.17 6.66 -10.56
C LEU A 77 -0.69 6.81 -10.95
N CYS A 78 -0.31 6.14 -12.03
CA CYS A 78 1.06 6.05 -12.53
C CYS A 78 1.19 6.95 -13.76
N GLU A 79 1.11 8.28 -13.56
CA GLU A 79 1.12 9.29 -14.65
C GLU A 79 2.50 9.90 -14.87
N HIS A 80 3.60 9.14 -14.68
CA HIS A 80 4.98 9.64 -14.69
C HIS A 80 5.29 10.75 -13.67
N VAL A 81 4.40 10.97 -12.70
CA VAL A 81 4.60 11.90 -11.58
C VAL A 81 5.24 11.13 -10.45
N GLU A 82 6.49 11.48 -10.12
CA GLU A 82 7.09 11.08 -8.84
C GLU A 82 6.79 12.14 -7.78
N PRO A 83 6.28 11.75 -6.59
CA PRO A 83 5.94 10.40 -6.16
C PRO A 83 4.54 9.93 -6.64
N VAL A 84 4.35 8.60 -6.74
CA VAL A 84 3.07 7.96 -7.09
C VAL A 84 1.96 8.44 -6.15
N ILE A 85 0.79 8.74 -6.73
CA ILE A 85 -0.41 9.12 -5.98
C ILE A 85 -1.38 7.94 -5.95
N ILE A 86 -1.79 7.53 -4.75
CA ILE A 86 -2.85 6.54 -4.56
C ILE A 86 -4.16 7.27 -4.34
N ARG A 87 -5.16 7.02 -5.19
CA ARG A 87 -6.55 7.40 -4.91
C ARG A 87 -7.17 6.37 -4.00
N ALA A 88 -7.40 6.72 -2.73
CA ALA A 88 -7.96 5.81 -1.74
C ALA A 88 -9.44 5.51 -2.07
N ALA A 89 -9.79 4.23 -2.02
CA ALA A 89 -11.18 3.76 -2.08
C ALA A 89 -11.63 3.19 -0.72
N PHE A 90 -10.69 2.74 0.10
CA PHE A 90 -10.93 2.25 1.45
C PHE A 90 -9.75 2.60 2.34
N VAL A 91 -10.04 3.00 3.59
CA VAL A 91 -9.03 3.22 4.62
C VAL A 91 -9.53 2.71 5.96
N LYS A 92 -8.62 2.15 6.76
CA LYS A 92 -8.90 1.71 8.12
C LYS A 92 -7.71 2.00 9.01
N ASN A 93 -7.93 2.64 10.16
CA ASN A 93 -6.92 2.73 11.21
C ASN A 93 -6.60 1.32 11.72
N VAL A 94 -5.31 1.00 11.78
CA VAL A 94 -4.79 -0.31 12.22
C VAL A 94 -3.71 -0.13 13.29
N ASP A 95 -3.87 0.89 14.14
CA ASP A 95 -2.99 1.07 15.30
C ASP A 95 -3.00 -0.19 16.19
N GLY A 96 -1.82 -0.53 16.73
CA GLY A 96 -1.60 -1.78 17.46
C GLY A 96 -1.24 -2.98 16.57
N ILE A 97 -1.15 -2.82 15.25
CA ILE A 97 -0.60 -3.87 14.38
C ILE A 97 0.90 -4.07 14.62
N ASP A 98 1.32 -5.34 14.74
CA ASP A 98 2.73 -5.69 14.64
C ASP A 98 3.16 -5.67 13.17
N MET A 99 3.88 -4.62 12.78
CA MET A 99 4.35 -4.44 11.40
C MET A 99 5.35 -5.51 10.96
N ASN A 100 6.10 -6.12 11.88
CA ASN A 100 7.03 -7.19 11.53
C ASN A 100 6.24 -8.46 11.21
N MET A 101 5.29 -8.84 12.06
CA MET A 101 4.41 -9.99 11.79
C MET A 101 3.58 -9.80 10.52
N TYR A 102 3.09 -8.59 10.26
CA TYR A 102 2.40 -8.27 9.01
C TYR A 102 3.29 -8.51 7.79
N LYS A 103 4.53 -8.01 7.81
CA LYS A 103 5.49 -8.18 6.71
C LYS A 103 5.82 -9.65 6.48
N GLU A 104 6.09 -10.40 7.55
CA GLU A 104 6.33 -11.84 7.48
C GLU A 104 5.13 -12.59 6.88
N ALA A 105 3.92 -12.34 7.39
CA ALA A 105 2.71 -12.98 6.86
C ALA A 105 2.49 -12.70 5.36
N VAL A 106 2.79 -11.48 4.90
CA VAL A 106 2.71 -11.12 3.48
C VAL A 106 3.76 -11.87 2.66
N ARG A 107 5.00 -12.00 3.16
CA ARG A 107 6.08 -12.76 2.49
C ARG A 107 5.74 -14.24 2.39
N SER A 108 5.38 -14.89 3.51
CA SER A 108 5.00 -16.31 3.52
C SER A 108 3.82 -16.61 2.61
N ARG A 109 2.84 -15.70 2.53
CA ARG A 109 1.72 -15.85 1.59
C ARG A 109 2.20 -15.83 0.13
N ARG A 110 3.14 -14.96 -0.22
CA ARG A 110 3.67 -14.85 -1.59
C ARG A 110 4.49 -16.09 -1.96
N GLU A 111 5.32 -16.58 -1.03
CA GLU A 111 6.08 -17.82 -1.17
C GLU A 111 5.15 -19.01 -1.44
N TYR A 112 4.12 -19.18 -0.60
CA TYR A 112 3.13 -20.24 -0.79
C TYR A 112 2.43 -20.16 -2.16
N LEU A 113 2.01 -18.96 -2.58
CA LEU A 113 1.35 -18.78 -3.88
C LEU A 113 2.31 -19.05 -5.06
N PHE A 114 3.60 -18.75 -4.89
CA PHE A 114 4.64 -19.02 -5.89
C PHE A 114 4.91 -20.52 -6.01
N GLU A 115 5.10 -21.22 -4.89
CA GLU A 115 5.26 -22.68 -4.85
C GLU A 115 4.05 -23.40 -5.42
N PHE A 116 2.84 -23.00 -5.03
CA PHE A 116 1.61 -23.57 -5.56
C PHE A 116 1.51 -23.42 -7.08
N HIS A 117 1.90 -22.26 -7.60
CA HIS A 117 1.96 -22.03 -9.04
C HIS A 117 2.95 -23.00 -9.70
N LEU A 118 4.17 -23.15 -9.19
CA LEU A 118 5.16 -24.09 -9.73
C LEU A 118 4.70 -25.56 -9.74
N LEU A 119 4.01 -25.99 -8.67
CA LEU A 119 3.46 -27.34 -8.58
C LEU A 119 2.32 -27.58 -9.57
N SER A 120 1.54 -26.55 -9.89
CA SER A 120 0.42 -26.62 -10.84
C SER A 120 0.87 -26.74 -12.31
N PHE A 121 2.16 -26.46 -12.60
CA PHE A 121 2.74 -26.52 -13.95
C PHE A 121 3.82 -27.60 -14.09
N SER A 122 4.00 -28.49 -13.12
CA SER A 122 4.85 -29.68 -13.31
C SER A 122 4.17 -30.64 -14.30
N PRO A 123 4.84 -31.07 -15.39
CA PRO A 123 4.27 -32.06 -16.30
C PRO A 123 4.04 -33.38 -15.54
N PRO A 124 2.96 -34.13 -15.85
CA PRO A 124 2.78 -35.46 -15.29
C PRO A 124 3.99 -36.33 -15.66
N ARG A 125 4.52 -37.05 -14.66
CA ARG A 125 5.61 -38.02 -14.84
C ARG A 125 5.18 -39.19 -15.70
#